data_AF-X0WP95-F1
#
_entry.id   AF-X0WP95-F1
#
_cell.length_a   1.000
_cell.length_b   1.000
_cell.length_c   1.000
_cell.angle_alpha   90.00
_cell.angle_beta   90.00
_cell.angle_gamma   90.00
#
_symmetry.space_group_name_H-M   'P 1'
#
loop_
_entity.id
_entity.type
_entity.pdbx_description
1 polymer ?
#
loop_
_entity_poly.entity_id
_entity_poly.type
_entity_poly.pdbx_seq_one_letter_code
_entity_poly.pdbx_strand_id
1 'polypeptide(L)'
;YSAVQSRAFVGMDGALIVADVTRKETLDSIKTYWLPTLTKVVLDAQLIFLGNKIDLTDDAQCNLDDINEISQKHAVHQVNNSFLTSAKTGENVEEAFIAVAKMMILSRKPADPTRQIFEELLAESVYMDTDRTTLLGVTDTIITEFTKLYGDEDKGMDVLRDQFVKAGIEISNPTKTGMITAIEHLAEELLTITDEEVVNQHKEKWFRMIKDAKDK
;
A
#
# COMPACT_ATOMS: atom_id res chain seq x y z
N TYR A 1 -8.30 0.86 0.41
CA TYR A 1 -7.17 1.48 -0.31
C TYR A 1 -6.44 0.49 -1.22
N SER A 2 -7.14 -0.53 -1.71
CA SER A 2 -6.48 -1.62 -2.44
C SER A 2 -6.02 -1.17 -3.82
N ALA A 3 -6.78 -0.31 -4.51
CA ALA A 3 -6.45 0.09 -5.88
C ALA A 3 -5.18 0.97 -5.95
N VAL A 4 -5.08 1.93 -5.04
CA VAL A 4 -3.91 2.82 -4.94
C VAL A 4 -2.67 2.04 -4.53
N GLN A 5 -2.81 1.13 -3.56
CA GLN A 5 -1.73 0.26 -3.13
C GLN A 5 -1.29 -0.69 -4.24
N SER A 6 -2.23 -1.23 -5.01
CA SER A 6 -1.95 -2.10 -6.15
C SER A 6 -1.11 -1.40 -7.21
N ARG A 7 -1.42 -0.14 -7.56
CA ARG A 7 -0.61 0.64 -8.51
C ARG A 7 0.82 0.88 -8.00
N ALA A 8 0.99 1.15 -6.71
CA ALA A 8 2.31 1.32 -6.11
C ALA A 8 3.21 0.07 -6.18
N PHE A 9 2.64 -1.11 -6.47
CA PHE A 9 3.41 -2.34 -6.64
C PHE A 9 3.88 -2.57 -8.08
N VAL A 10 3.32 -1.87 -9.07
CA VAL A 10 3.67 -2.05 -10.49
C VAL A 10 5.16 -1.77 -10.70
N GLY A 11 5.85 -2.68 -11.39
CA GLY A 11 7.29 -2.60 -11.64
C GLY A 11 8.17 -2.98 -10.45
N MET A 12 7.62 -3.42 -9.33
CA MET A 12 8.40 -3.83 -8.17
C MET A 12 9.16 -5.15 -8.43
N ASP A 13 10.47 -5.12 -8.22
CA ASP A 13 11.32 -6.32 -8.35
C ASP A 13 11.61 -7.00 -7.00
N GLY A 14 11.44 -6.29 -5.89
CA GLY A 14 11.60 -6.84 -4.56
C GLY A 14 10.94 -6.00 -3.47
N ALA A 15 10.61 -6.64 -2.35
CA ALA A 15 9.93 -6.01 -1.21
C ALA A 15 10.46 -6.52 0.12
N LEU A 16 10.50 -5.62 1.11
CA LEU A 16 10.66 -5.96 2.53
C LEU A 16 9.28 -5.93 3.19
N ILE A 17 8.83 -7.09 3.67
CA ILE A 17 7.53 -7.26 4.32
C ILE A 17 7.76 -7.28 5.82
N VAL A 18 7.33 -6.23 6.52
CA VAL A 18 7.74 -5.97 7.91
C VAL A 18 6.57 -6.12 8.87
N ALA A 19 6.70 -7.05 9.81
CA ALA A 19 5.86 -7.17 11.00
C ALA A 19 6.53 -6.46 12.18
N ASP A 20 5.72 -5.96 13.12
CA ASP A 20 6.19 -5.46 14.41
C ASP A 20 6.11 -6.61 15.43
N VAL A 21 7.24 -7.06 15.99
CA VAL A 21 7.26 -8.24 16.86
C VAL A 21 6.44 -8.05 18.13
N THR A 22 6.17 -6.81 18.55
CA THR A 22 5.34 -6.54 19.74
C THR A 22 3.84 -6.50 19.44
N ARG A 23 3.44 -6.63 18.16
CA ARG A 23 2.05 -6.54 17.71
C ARG A 23 1.71 -7.63 16.71
N LYS A 24 1.15 -8.73 17.22
CA LYS A 24 0.75 -9.90 16.41
C LYS A 24 -0.21 -9.57 15.27
N GLU A 25 -1.10 -8.59 15.46
CA GLU A 25 -2.02 -8.10 14.42
C GLU A 25 -1.31 -7.64 13.14
N THR A 26 -0.06 -7.16 13.23
CA THR A 26 0.71 -6.74 12.06
C THR A 26 1.16 -7.94 11.22
N LEU A 27 1.49 -9.05 11.88
CA LEU A 27 1.80 -10.32 11.21
C LEU A 27 0.56 -10.92 10.55
N ASP A 28 -0.59 -10.88 11.24
CA ASP A 28 -1.86 -11.35 10.70
C ASP A 28 -2.31 -10.50 9.49
N SER A 29 -2.09 -9.18 9.55
CA SER A 29 -2.34 -8.27 8.44
C SER A 29 -1.48 -8.60 7.21
N ILE A 30 -0.22 -9.01 7.40
CA ILE A 30 0.63 -9.48 6.30
C ILE A 30 0.01 -10.69 5.61
N LYS A 31 -0.42 -11.70 6.38
CA LYS A 31 -1.01 -12.94 5.87
C LYS A 31 -2.34 -12.69 5.14
N THR A 32 -3.20 -11.85 5.71
CA THR A 32 -4.59 -11.70 5.28
C THR A 32 -4.83 -10.60 4.25
N TYR A 33 -3.98 -9.57 4.24
CA TYR A 33 -4.20 -8.38 3.42
C TYR A 33 -3.01 -8.06 2.51
N TRP A 34 -1.81 -7.84 3.06
CA TRP A 34 -0.70 -7.29 2.27
C TRP A 34 -0.15 -8.27 1.24
N LEU A 35 0.13 -9.53 1.61
CA LEU A 35 0.59 -10.54 0.66
C LEU A 35 -0.44 -10.86 -0.43
N PRO A 36 -1.73 -11.06 -0.12
CA PRO A 36 -2.74 -11.23 -1.16
C PRO A 36 -2.89 -10.02 -2.08
N THR A 37 -2.73 -8.79 -1.57
CA THR A 37 -2.85 -7.57 -2.39
C THR A 37 -1.63 -7.40 -3.30
N LEU A 38 -0.43 -7.69 -2.80
CA LEU A 38 0.81 -7.64 -3.56
C LEU A 38 0.81 -8.68 -4.69
N THR A 39 0.49 -9.94 -4.38
CA THR A 39 0.54 -11.05 -5.35
C THR A 39 -0.55 -10.99 -6.42
N LYS A 40 -1.60 -10.17 -6.22
CA LYS A 40 -2.60 -9.85 -7.26
C LYS A 40 -2.05 -8.99 -8.39
N VAL A 41 -1.00 -8.21 -8.12
CA VAL A 41 -0.41 -7.28 -9.11
C VAL A 41 0.94 -7.79 -9.55
N VAL A 42 1.79 -8.18 -8.60
CA VAL A 42 3.20 -8.49 -8.86
C VAL A 42 3.42 -9.99 -8.79
N LEU A 43 3.83 -10.58 -9.90
CA LEU A 43 3.95 -12.02 -10.05
C LEU A 43 5.30 -12.58 -9.57
N ASP A 44 6.38 -11.80 -9.68
CA ASP A 44 7.76 -12.30 -9.59
C ASP A 44 8.67 -11.52 -8.62
N ALA A 45 8.10 -10.67 -7.75
CA ALA A 45 8.89 -9.90 -6.79
C ALA A 45 9.61 -10.78 -5.76
N GLN A 46 10.84 -10.41 -5.44
CA GLN A 46 11.64 -11.06 -4.40
C GLN A 46 11.22 -10.54 -3.02
N LEU A 47 10.73 -11.42 -2.15
CA LEU A 47 10.18 -11.03 -0.85
C LEU A 47 11.12 -11.44 0.28
N ILE A 48 11.45 -10.49 1.17
CA ILE A 48 12.08 -10.75 2.46
C ILE A 48 11.09 -10.40 3.57
N PHE A 49 10.97 -11.26 4.58
CA PHE A 49 10.06 -11.12 5.71
C PHE A 49 10.82 -10.72 6.96
N LEU A 50 10.42 -9.63 7.61
CA LEU A 50 11.12 -9.06 8.75
C LEU A 50 10.20 -9.00 9.97
N GLY A 51 10.63 -9.55 11.10
CA GLY A 51 10.10 -9.20 12.42
C GLY A 51 10.92 -8.05 12.98
N ASN A 52 10.39 -6.83 12.99
CA ASN A 52 11.08 -5.62 13.44
C ASN A 52 10.78 -5.29 14.91
N LYS A 53 11.63 -4.46 15.53
CA LYS A 53 11.61 -4.01 16.93
C LYS A 53 12.02 -5.08 17.95
N ILE A 54 12.98 -5.94 17.59
CA ILE A 54 13.51 -6.94 18.53
C ILE A 54 14.23 -6.35 19.73
N ASP A 55 14.51 -5.04 19.74
CA ASP A 55 14.99 -4.33 20.92
C ASP A 55 13.94 -4.27 22.06
N LEU A 56 12.68 -4.61 21.78
CA LEU A 56 11.57 -4.68 22.74
C LEU A 56 11.22 -6.14 23.09
N THR A 57 12.22 -6.92 23.52
CA THR A 57 12.07 -8.38 23.74
C THR A 57 10.98 -8.76 24.73
N ASP A 58 10.75 -7.95 25.77
CA ASP A 58 9.78 -8.25 26.84
C ASP A 58 8.32 -8.19 26.35
N ASP A 59 8.08 -7.42 25.28
CA ASP A 59 6.75 -7.25 24.67
C ASP A 59 6.57 -8.12 23.42
N ALA A 60 7.53 -9.00 23.11
CA ALA A 60 7.49 -9.80 21.89
C ALA A 60 6.32 -10.80 21.89
N GLN A 61 5.46 -10.67 20.89
CA GLN A 61 4.31 -11.55 20.62
C GLN A 61 4.52 -12.42 19.37
N CYS A 62 5.62 -12.21 18.64
CA CYS A 62 6.02 -12.99 17.47
C CYS A 62 7.52 -13.28 17.53
N ASN A 63 7.93 -14.44 17.03
CA ASN A 63 9.32 -14.86 16.97
C ASN A 63 9.77 -15.19 15.54
N LEU A 64 11.01 -15.65 15.38
CA LEU A 64 11.55 -16.01 14.07
C LEU A 64 10.77 -17.16 13.39
N ASP A 65 10.24 -18.12 14.15
CA ASP A 65 9.47 -19.23 13.60
C ASP A 65 8.15 -18.76 12.98
N ASP A 66 7.50 -17.77 13.59
CA ASP A 66 6.29 -17.14 13.03
C ASP A 66 6.59 -16.43 11.69
N ILE A 67 7.75 -15.77 11.59
CA ILE A 67 8.21 -15.13 10.34
C ILE A 67 8.55 -16.19 9.29
N ASN A 68 9.25 -17.25 9.69
CA ASN A 68 9.62 -18.38 8.83
C ASN A 68 8.38 -19.10 8.27
N GLU A 69 7.32 -19.25 9.06
CA GLU A 69 6.08 -19.89 8.62
C GLU A 69 5.47 -19.18 7.39
N ILE A 70 5.54 -17.84 7.36
CA ILE A 70 5.06 -17.05 6.23
C ILE A 70 6.07 -17.12 5.08
N SER A 71 7.35 -16.98 5.40
CA SER A 71 8.40 -16.87 4.38
C SER A 71 8.60 -18.16 3.59
N GLN A 72 8.35 -19.33 4.19
CA GLN A 72 8.50 -20.65 3.55
C GLN A 72 7.67 -20.80 2.28
N LYS A 73 6.47 -20.23 2.23
CA LYS A 73 5.60 -20.29 1.04
C LYS A 73 6.12 -19.43 -0.12
N HIS A 74 7.01 -18.50 0.19
CA HIS A 74 7.61 -17.54 -0.73
C HIS A 74 9.13 -17.71 -0.80
N ALA A 75 9.67 -18.82 -0.28
CA ALA A 75 11.08 -19.10 -0.33
C ALA A 75 11.48 -19.43 -1.77
N VAL A 76 12.28 -18.54 -2.36
CA VAL A 76 12.86 -18.74 -3.68
C VAL A 76 14.37 -18.75 -3.51
N HIS A 77 15.03 -19.79 -4.01
CA HIS A 77 16.48 -20.04 -3.87
C HIS A 77 16.92 -20.45 -2.46
N GLN A 78 18.22 -20.70 -2.31
CA GLN A 78 18.88 -21.04 -1.03
C GLN A 78 19.23 -19.81 -0.19
N VAL A 79 18.58 -18.67 -0.46
CA VAL A 79 18.84 -17.41 0.25
C VAL A 79 17.87 -17.31 1.42
N ASN A 80 18.38 -16.99 2.61
CA ASN A 80 17.51 -16.73 3.75
C ASN A 80 16.61 -15.53 3.46
N ASN A 81 15.29 -15.72 3.56
CA ASN A 81 14.29 -14.71 3.26
C ASN A 81 13.52 -14.25 4.50
N SER A 82 14.01 -14.55 5.71
CA SER A 82 13.39 -14.18 6.97
C SER A 82 14.43 -13.70 7.99
N PHE A 83 14.15 -12.57 8.63
CA PHE A 83 15.05 -11.97 9.62
C PHE A 83 14.27 -11.38 10.80
N LEU A 84 14.90 -11.39 11.97
CA LEU A 84 14.52 -10.55 13.09
C LEU A 84 15.41 -9.30 13.07
N THR A 85 14.82 -8.11 13.14
CA THR A 85 15.53 -6.83 12.94
C THR A 85 15.18 -5.81 14.01
N SER A 86 16.07 -4.83 14.23
CA SER A 86 15.72 -3.60 14.93
C SER A 86 16.21 -2.40 14.14
N ALA A 87 15.26 -1.63 13.61
CA ALA A 87 15.56 -0.34 12.98
C ALA A 87 16.20 0.67 13.97
N LYS A 88 16.01 0.48 15.28
CA LYS A 88 16.55 1.37 16.32
C LYS A 88 18.04 1.10 16.60
N THR A 89 18.43 -0.17 16.65
CA THR A 89 19.83 -0.56 16.93
C THR A 89 20.63 -0.81 15.65
N GLY A 90 19.96 -1.01 14.52
CA GLY A 90 20.56 -1.42 13.24
C GLY A 90 20.71 -2.94 13.10
N GLU A 91 20.32 -3.72 14.12
CA GLU A 91 20.51 -5.17 14.12
C GLU A 91 19.77 -5.84 12.94
N ASN A 92 20.53 -6.64 12.16
CA ASN A 92 20.08 -7.39 10.98
C ASN A 92 19.44 -6.56 9.86
N VAL A 93 19.45 -5.22 9.95
CA VAL A 93 18.85 -4.35 8.92
C VAL A 93 19.68 -4.43 7.65
N GLU A 94 21.00 -4.28 7.75
CA GLU A 94 21.90 -4.34 6.59
C GLU A 94 21.81 -5.71 5.89
N GLU A 95 21.82 -6.78 6.66
CA GLU A 95 21.72 -8.16 6.17
C GLU A 95 20.42 -8.39 5.38
N ALA A 96 19.29 -7.86 5.88
CA ALA A 96 18.01 -7.95 5.19
C ALA A 96 18.02 -7.21 3.84
N PHE A 97 18.60 -6.01 3.78
CA PHE A 97 18.74 -5.25 2.54
C PHE A 97 19.69 -5.93 1.54
N ILE A 98 20.81 -6.48 2.03
CA ILE A 98 21.73 -7.25 1.20
C ILE A 98 21.04 -8.51 0.66
N ALA A 99 20.21 -9.18 1.45
CA ALA A 99 19.49 -10.38 1.04
C ALA A 99 18.52 -10.09 -0.11
N VAL A 100 17.69 -9.06 -0.02
CA VAL A 100 16.76 -8.70 -1.12
C VAL A 100 17.53 -8.32 -2.38
N ALA A 101 18.60 -7.54 -2.26
CA ALA A 101 19.42 -7.16 -3.41
C ALA A 101 20.06 -8.38 -4.10
N LYS A 102 20.59 -9.32 -3.32
CA LYS A 102 21.13 -10.59 -3.85
C LYS A 102 20.06 -11.40 -4.56
N MET A 103 18.87 -11.54 -3.97
CA MET A 103 17.76 -12.25 -4.60
C MET A 103 17.37 -11.59 -5.92
N MET A 104 17.25 -10.26 -5.97
CA MET A 104 16.93 -9.53 -7.20
C MET A 104 17.96 -9.75 -8.31
N ILE A 105 19.26 -9.79 -7.97
CA ILE A 105 20.34 -10.06 -8.93
C ILE A 105 20.30 -11.51 -9.43
N LEU A 106 20.11 -12.48 -8.53
CA LEU A 106 20.09 -13.91 -8.86
C LEU A 106 18.84 -14.32 -9.65
N SER A 107 17.70 -13.69 -9.32
CA SER A 107 16.41 -13.92 -9.98
C SER A 107 16.22 -13.08 -11.24
N ARG A 108 17.26 -12.35 -11.69
CA ARG A 108 17.16 -11.45 -12.83
C ARG A 108 16.79 -12.22 -14.10
N LYS A 109 15.55 -12.04 -14.54
CA LYS A 109 15.07 -12.51 -15.84
C LYS A 109 15.46 -11.49 -16.94
N PRO A 110 15.54 -11.91 -18.22
CA PRO A 110 15.58 -10.97 -19.33
C PRO A 110 14.45 -9.96 -19.20
N ALA A 111 14.70 -8.69 -19.56
CA ALA A 111 13.65 -7.68 -19.51
C ALA A 111 12.47 -8.13 -20.38
N ASP A 112 11.33 -8.34 -19.74
CA ASP A 112 10.07 -8.60 -20.42
C ASP A 112 9.36 -7.24 -20.62
N PRO A 113 9.33 -6.71 -21.85
CA PRO A 113 8.70 -5.42 -22.12
C PRO A 113 7.18 -5.44 -21.88
N THR A 114 6.57 -6.63 -21.77
CA THR A 114 5.13 -6.78 -21.52
C THR A 114 4.77 -6.87 -20.05
N ARG A 115 5.74 -7.15 -19.15
CA ARG A 115 5.50 -7.31 -17.71
C ARG A 115 4.82 -6.10 -17.10
N GLN A 116 5.38 -4.91 -17.29
CA GLN A 116 4.84 -3.69 -16.69
C GLN A 116 3.45 -3.36 -17.24
N ILE A 117 3.20 -3.59 -18.53
CA ILE A 117 1.87 -3.42 -19.14
C ILE A 117 0.86 -4.38 -18.50
N PHE A 118 1.26 -5.64 -18.28
CA PHE A 118 0.41 -6.63 -17.64
C PHE A 118 0.12 -6.29 -16.17
N GLU A 119 1.13 -5.89 -15.40
CA GLU A 119 0.97 -5.44 -14.01
C GLU A 119 0.07 -4.19 -13.91
N GLU A 120 0.18 -3.25 -14.86
CA GLU A 120 -0.71 -2.08 -14.96
C GLU A 120 -2.17 -2.52 -15.22
N LEU A 121 -2.39 -3.47 -16.13
CA LEU A 121 -3.72 -4.03 -16.40
C LEU A 121 -4.31 -4.73 -15.18
N LEU A 122 -3.48 -5.45 -14.41
CA LEU A 122 -3.91 -6.08 -13.15
C LEU A 122 -4.30 -5.02 -12.11
N ALA A 123 -3.49 -3.97 -11.94
CA ALA A 123 -3.79 -2.86 -11.05
C ALA A 123 -5.10 -2.15 -11.46
N GLU A 124 -5.33 -1.96 -12.75
CA GLU A 124 -6.59 -1.39 -13.25
C GLU A 124 -7.78 -2.31 -13.01
N SER A 125 -7.63 -3.64 -13.17
CA SER A 125 -8.67 -4.61 -12.82
C SER A 125 -9.04 -4.53 -11.33
N VAL A 126 -8.06 -4.42 -10.43
CA VAL A 126 -8.31 -4.25 -8.99
C VAL A 126 -9.09 -2.96 -8.71
N TYR A 127 -8.78 -1.88 -9.44
CA TYR A 127 -9.55 -0.65 -9.38
C TYR A 127 -10.98 -0.81 -9.90
N MET A 128 -11.18 -1.53 -11.01
CA MET A 128 -12.51 -1.78 -11.57
C MET A 128 -13.41 -2.57 -10.60
N ASP A 129 -12.84 -3.58 -9.95
CA ASP A 129 -13.52 -4.48 -8.99
C ASP A 129 -13.74 -3.86 -7.60
N THR A 130 -13.28 -2.62 -7.37
CA THR A 130 -13.46 -1.93 -6.09
C THR A 130 -14.95 -1.74 -5.77
N ASP A 131 -15.39 -2.17 -4.59
CA ASP A 131 -16.79 -2.04 -4.13
C ASP A 131 -17.10 -0.59 -3.72
N ARG A 132 -17.60 0.18 -4.69
CA ARG A 132 -18.00 1.58 -4.54
C ARG A 132 -19.30 1.78 -3.75
N THR A 133 -19.91 0.70 -3.24
CA THR A 133 -21.05 0.83 -2.30
C THR A 133 -20.59 1.06 -0.86
N THR A 134 -19.31 0.87 -0.57
CA THR A 134 -18.71 1.08 0.76
C THR A 134 -17.92 2.38 0.80
N LEU A 135 -17.81 3.01 1.98
CA LEU A 135 -16.94 4.18 2.15
C LEU A 135 -15.49 3.90 1.77
N LEU A 136 -15.01 2.68 2.03
CA LEU A 136 -13.65 2.30 1.70
C LEU A 136 -13.41 2.34 0.18
N GLY A 137 -14.32 1.78 -0.61
CA GLY A 137 -14.23 1.80 -2.07
C GLY A 137 -14.49 3.17 -2.68
N VAL A 138 -15.34 3.99 -2.06
CA VAL A 138 -15.50 5.41 -2.44
C VAL A 138 -14.20 6.17 -2.19
N THR A 139 -13.53 5.93 -1.07
CA THR A 139 -12.27 6.63 -0.78
C THR A 139 -11.14 6.18 -1.71
N ASP A 140 -11.08 4.90 -2.06
CA ASP A 140 -10.21 4.39 -3.13
C ASP A 140 -10.44 5.12 -4.46
N THR A 141 -11.70 5.37 -4.80
CA THR A 141 -12.07 6.11 -6.02
C THR A 141 -11.60 7.56 -5.96
N ILE A 142 -11.82 8.24 -4.82
CA ILE A 142 -11.42 9.63 -4.64
C ILE A 142 -9.89 9.77 -4.75
N ILE A 143 -9.11 8.90 -4.12
CA ILE A 143 -7.65 8.97 -4.21
C ILE A 143 -7.19 8.78 -5.65
N THR A 144 -7.71 7.76 -6.33
CA THR A 144 -7.33 7.48 -7.72
C THR A 144 -7.67 8.63 -8.66
N GLU A 145 -8.84 9.25 -8.49
CA GLU A 145 -9.25 10.39 -9.32
C GLU A 145 -8.46 11.65 -8.98
N PHE A 146 -8.24 11.93 -7.69
CA PHE A 146 -7.46 13.08 -7.25
C PHE A 146 -6.01 13.00 -7.77
N THR A 147 -5.32 11.87 -7.61
CA THR A 147 -3.92 11.75 -8.07
C THR A 147 -3.81 11.89 -9.58
N LYS A 148 -4.78 11.34 -10.34
CA LYS A 148 -4.86 11.52 -11.80
C LYS A 148 -5.08 12.98 -12.19
N LEU A 149 -5.96 13.71 -11.51
CA LEU A 149 -6.19 15.13 -11.75
C LEU A 149 -5.00 16.00 -11.34
N TYR A 150 -4.27 15.59 -10.30
CA TYR A 150 -3.07 16.29 -9.85
C TYR A 150 -1.90 16.17 -10.85
N GLY A 151 -1.88 15.08 -11.62
CA GLY A 151 -0.93 14.85 -12.73
C GLY A 151 0.44 14.34 -12.29
N ASP A 152 0.92 14.72 -11.11
CA ASP A 152 2.10 14.15 -10.43
C ASP A 152 1.60 13.21 -9.33
N GLU A 153 1.68 11.88 -9.55
CA GLU A 153 1.11 10.88 -8.63
C GLU A 153 1.76 10.93 -7.25
N ASP A 154 3.09 11.11 -7.17
CA ASP A 154 3.83 11.14 -5.90
C ASP A 154 3.45 12.38 -5.09
N LYS A 155 3.52 13.57 -5.71
CA LYS A 155 3.13 14.81 -5.02
C LYS A 155 1.64 14.85 -4.69
N GLY A 156 0.80 14.36 -5.61
CA GLY A 156 -0.63 14.27 -5.38
C GLY A 156 -0.95 13.38 -4.18
N MET A 157 -0.26 12.25 -4.05
CA MET A 157 -0.44 11.37 -2.89
C MET A 157 0.01 12.02 -1.58
N ASP A 158 1.11 12.78 -1.60
CA ASP A 158 1.58 13.49 -0.40
C ASP A 158 0.62 14.60 0.04
N VAL A 159 0.12 15.40 -0.91
CA VAL A 159 -0.92 16.40 -0.64
C VAL A 159 -2.16 15.72 -0.09
N LEU A 160 -2.61 14.64 -0.71
CA LEU A 160 -3.80 13.91 -0.28
C LEU A 160 -3.65 13.40 1.16
N ARG A 161 -2.51 12.80 1.50
CA ARG A 161 -2.25 12.31 2.87
C ARG A 161 -2.33 13.44 3.89
N ASP A 162 -1.72 14.59 3.59
CA ASP A 162 -1.74 15.75 4.47
C ASP A 162 -3.18 16.25 4.69
N GLN A 163 -3.99 16.35 3.63
CA GLN A 163 -5.38 16.79 3.75
C GLN A 163 -6.26 15.79 4.51
N PHE A 164 -6.03 14.50 4.37
CA PHE A 164 -6.73 13.46 5.14
C PHE A 164 -6.39 13.51 6.62
N VAL A 165 -5.11 13.71 6.96
CA VAL A 165 -4.66 13.89 8.35
C VAL A 165 -5.28 15.15 8.95
N LYS A 166 -5.30 16.27 8.21
CA LYS A 166 -5.96 17.52 8.63
C LYS A 166 -7.46 17.34 8.86
N ALA A 167 -8.12 16.51 8.06
CA ALA A 167 -9.52 16.15 8.23
C ALA A 167 -9.77 15.12 9.37
N GLY A 168 -8.71 14.66 10.05
CA GLY A 168 -8.81 13.68 11.14
C GLY A 168 -9.21 12.29 10.66
N ILE A 169 -8.95 11.95 9.39
CA ILE A 169 -9.32 10.67 8.80
C ILE A 169 -8.13 9.74 8.81
N GLU A 170 -8.29 8.60 9.46
CA GLU A 170 -7.49 7.44 9.12
C GLU A 170 -8.00 6.87 7.81
N ILE A 171 -7.15 6.91 6.78
CA ILE A 171 -7.42 6.35 5.46
C ILE A 171 -8.11 4.99 5.65
N SER A 172 -7.48 3.99 6.27
CA SER A 172 -8.04 2.63 6.51
C SER A 172 -9.42 2.55 7.18
N ASN A 173 -9.87 3.61 7.86
CA ASN A 173 -11.14 3.68 8.55
C ASN A 173 -11.89 5.01 8.28
N PRO A 174 -12.38 5.22 7.04
CA PRO A 174 -12.99 6.48 6.65
C PRO A 174 -14.35 6.68 7.32
N THR A 175 -14.69 7.93 7.65
CA THR A 175 -16.01 8.35 8.13
C THR A 175 -16.64 9.32 7.14
N LYS A 176 -17.98 9.32 7.00
CA LYS A 176 -18.67 10.27 6.09
C LYS A 176 -18.31 11.72 6.38
N THR A 177 -18.36 12.12 7.65
CA THR A 177 -18.08 13.50 8.06
C THR A 177 -16.66 13.91 7.73
N GLY A 178 -15.67 13.08 8.09
CA GLY A 178 -14.28 13.37 7.75
C GLY A 178 -14.09 13.45 6.23
N MET A 179 -14.63 12.47 5.49
CA MET A 179 -14.51 12.38 4.04
C MET A 179 -15.06 13.62 3.32
N ILE A 180 -16.16 14.17 3.82
CA ILE A 180 -16.73 15.43 3.33
C ILE A 180 -15.73 16.58 3.52
N THR A 181 -15.15 16.73 4.72
CA THR A 181 -14.14 17.76 5.01
C THR A 181 -12.88 17.58 4.16
N ALA A 182 -12.40 16.34 3.98
CA ALA A 182 -11.25 16.07 3.13
C ALA A 182 -11.51 16.49 1.68
N ILE A 183 -12.70 16.23 1.12
CA ILE A 183 -13.03 16.68 -0.25
C ILE A 183 -12.97 18.21 -0.37
N GLU A 184 -13.43 18.94 0.64
CA GLU A 184 -13.36 20.40 0.61
C GLU A 184 -11.91 20.88 0.51
N HIS A 185 -11.03 20.33 1.35
CA HIS A 185 -9.59 20.63 1.28
C HIS A 185 -8.96 20.19 -0.04
N LEU A 186 -9.28 19.00 -0.54
CA LEU A 186 -8.76 18.51 -1.83
C LEU A 186 -9.22 19.39 -3.00
N ALA A 187 -10.45 19.87 -2.99
CA ALA A 187 -10.97 20.75 -4.03
C ALA A 187 -10.22 22.09 -4.05
N GLU A 188 -9.90 22.65 -2.88
CA GLU A 188 -9.08 23.87 -2.77
C GLU A 188 -7.69 23.67 -3.38
N GLU A 189 -7.04 22.53 -3.11
CA GLU A 189 -5.75 22.19 -3.72
C GLU A 189 -5.86 22.03 -5.25
N LEU A 190 -6.91 21.37 -5.76
CA LEU A 190 -7.11 21.19 -7.20
C LEU A 190 -7.38 22.51 -7.94
N LEU A 191 -8.01 23.49 -7.31
CA LEU A 191 -8.24 24.81 -7.93
C LEU A 191 -6.94 25.56 -8.22
N THR A 192 -5.84 25.19 -7.57
CA THR A 192 -4.53 25.80 -7.84
C THR A 192 -3.87 25.28 -9.12
N ILE A 193 -4.35 24.15 -9.66
CA ILE A 193 -3.71 23.42 -10.76
C ILE A 193 -4.65 23.08 -11.93
N THR A 194 -5.96 23.12 -11.72
CA THR A 194 -6.99 22.68 -12.69
C THR A 194 -8.18 23.66 -12.71
N ASP A 195 -8.94 23.66 -13.81
CA ASP A 195 -10.11 24.51 -14.00
C ASP A 195 -11.23 24.28 -12.97
N GLU A 196 -11.84 25.38 -12.52
CA GLU A 196 -12.91 25.37 -11.51
C GLU A 196 -14.11 24.50 -11.91
N GLU A 197 -14.47 24.46 -13.19
CA GLU A 197 -15.56 23.61 -13.68
C GLU A 197 -15.27 22.12 -13.44
N VAL A 198 -14.04 21.67 -13.74
CA VAL A 198 -13.60 20.28 -13.54
C VAL A 198 -13.60 19.94 -12.05
N VAL A 199 -13.07 20.85 -11.21
CA VAL A 199 -13.05 20.65 -9.76
C VAL A 199 -14.46 20.51 -9.20
N ASN A 200 -15.39 21.37 -9.60
CA ASN A 200 -16.77 21.34 -9.13
C ASN A 200 -17.49 20.05 -9.56
N GLN A 201 -17.29 19.58 -10.79
CA GLN A 201 -17.86 18.31 -11.26
C GLN A 201 -17.37 17.12 -10.43
N HIS A 202 -16.06 17.04 -10.15
CA HIS A 202 -15.49 15.98 -9.32
C HIS A 202 -15.93 16.08 -7.86
N LYS A 203 -15.96 17.29 -7.29
CA LYS A 203 -16.46 17.54 -5.93
C LYS A 203 -17.89 17.04 -5.79
N GLU A 204 -18.82 17.45 -6.65
CA GLU A 204 -20.22 17.00 -6.61
C GLU A 204 -20.36 15.49 -6.73
N LYS A 205 -19.59 14.87 -7.64
CA LYS A 205 -19.57 13.42 -7.82
C LYS A 205 -19.12 12.72 -6.55
N TRP A 206 -17.99 13.12 -5.97
CA TRP A 206 -17.44 12.50 -4.76
C TRP A 206 -18.37 12.67 -3.55
N PHE A 207 -18.99 13.84 -3.40
CA PHE A 207 -20.02 14.07 -2.39
C PHE A 207 -21.20 13.10 -2.51
N ARG A 208 -21.70 12.89 -3.73
CA ARG A 208 -22.78 11.94 -3.99
C ARG A 208 -22.37 10.51 -3.61
N MET A 209 -21.17 10.10 -4.01
CA MET A 209 -20.65 8.77 -3.69
C MET A 209 -20.55 8.54 -2.17
N ILE A 210 -20.05 9.50 -1.40
CA ILE A 210 -19.96 9.38 0.07
C ILE A 210 -21.35 9.27 0.70
N LYS A 211 -22.31 10.05 0.21
CA LYS A 211 -23.67 10.06 0.74
C LYS A 211 -24.36 8.71 0.55
N ASP A 212 -24.19 8.12 -0.63
CA ASP A 212 -24.83 6.86 -1.02
C ASP A 212 -24.08 5.63 -0.48
N ALA A 213 -22.84 5.80 -0.03
CA ALA A 213 -22.04 4.74 0.55
C ALA A 213 -22.58 4.27 1.92
N LYS A 214 -22.49 2.96 2.14
CA LYS A 214 -22.73 2.35 3.45
C LYS A 214 -21.54 2.63 4.36
N ASP A 215 -21.84 3.06 5.59
CA ASP A 215 -20.88 2.95 6.68
C ASP A 215 -20.65 1.45 6.92
N LYS A 216 -19.38 1.03 7.07
CA LYS A 216 -18.96 -0.40 7.12
C LYS A 216 -19.94 -1.31 7.86
#